data_AF-A0A930FE49-F1
#
_entry.id   AF-A0A930FE49-F1
#
_cell.length_a   1.000
_cell.length_b   1.000
_cell.length_c   1.000
_cell.angle_alpha   90.00
_cell.angle_beta   90.00
_cell.angle_gamma   90.00
#
_symmetry.space_group_name_H-M   'P 1'
#
loop_
_entity.id
_entity.type
_entity.pdbx_description
1 polymer ?
#
loop_
_entity_poly.entity_id
_entity_poly.type
_entity_poly.pdbx_seq_one_letter_code
_entity_poly.pdbx_strand_id
1 'polypeptide(L)'
;MKVTYQTCCGVDVHKSFLVATIIKTTAGIEPSYQKKRFSTFNNSILDFKSWLLENECHDVCMESTGKYWVPVFNLLEDQINVTIANPKWVKAVKGNKDDTKDSKWIGDLFRLGLVKSSYIPCRLIRILREYTRYRYKLVSCRSSEKNRYQNALTVCNIALDSVVSDIFGKSSSSIIDYLLEQSGTTINHEEIASKLLKSLKSKEDAVIESIEGYQMTDAQKYRMRLIRT
;
A
#
# COMPACT_ATOMS: atom_id res chain seq x y z
N MET A 1 5.05 40.33 -8.86
CA MET A 1 4.65 38.93 -8.60
C MET A 1 3.20 38.95 -8.12
N LYS A 2 2.30 38.12 -8.68
CA LYS A 2 0.87 38.11 -8.28
C LYS A 2 0.67 37.20 -7.08
N VAL A 3 0.09 37.72 -6.00
CA VAL A 3 -0.33 36.92 -4.83
C VAL A 3 -1.64 36.23 -5.18
N THR A 4 -1.69 34.90 -5.05
CA THR A 4 -2.88 34.09 -5.31
C THR A 4 -3.72 33.92 -4.06
N TYR A 5 -3.09 33.68 -2.91
CA TYR A 5 -3.75 33.55 -1.62
C TYR A 5 -3.24 34.63 -0.66
N GLN A 6 -4.13 35.50 -0.17
CA GLN A 6 -3.75 36.60 0.72
C GLN A 6 -3.38 36.10 2.13
N THR A 7 -4.15 35.12 2.63
CA THR A 7 -3.88 34.39 3.85
C THR A 7 -3.85 32.90 3.52
N CYS A 8 -2.70 32.25 3.73
CA CYS A 8 -2.57 30.81 3.52
C CYS A 8 -1.59 30.18 4.51
N CYS A 9 -1.63 28.86 4.65
CA CYS A 9 -0.69 28.14 5.51
C CYS A 9 0.10 27.09 4.72
N GLY A 10 1.41 27.08 4.88
CA GLY A 10 2.24 25.93 4.52
C GLY A 10 2.40 25.00 5.72
N VAL A 11 2.30 23.69 5.49
CA VAL A 11 2.37 22.67 6.55
C VAL A 11 3.34 21.57 6.15
N ASP A 12 4.30 21.31 7.02
CA ASP A 12 5.16 20.14 6.96
C ASP A 12 4.70 19.12 8.01
N VAL A 13 4.41 17.90 7.56
CA VAL A 13 3.76 16.87 8.38
C VAL A 13 4.72 15.71 8.59
N HIS A 14 5.15 15.51 9.84
CA HIS A 14 5.97 14.38 10.25
C HIS A 14 5.13 13.32 10.96
N LYS A 15 5.79 12.24 11.40
CA LYS A 15 5.15 11.12 12.08
C LYS A 15 4.47 11.51 13.40
N SER A 16 5.11 12.35 14.22
CA SER A 16 4.62 12.68 15.58
C SER A 16 4.19 14.14 15.75
N PHE A 17 4.56 15.02 14.83
CA PHE A 17 4.24 16.45 14.88
C PHE A 17 4.07 17.03 13.48
N LEU A 18 3.46 18.21 13.40
CA LEU A 18 3.40 19.04 12.21
C LEU A 18 3.86 20.45 12.54
N VAL A 19 4.47 21.10 11.56
CA VAL A 19 4.90 22.49 11.64
C VAL A 19 4.09 23.28 10.63
N ALA A 20 3.38 24.29 11.10
CA ALA A 20 2.51 25.12 10.29
C ALA A 20 3.03 26.56 10.29
N THR A 21 3.08 27.18 9.11
CA THR A 21 3.42 28.58 8.93
C THR A 21 2.30 29.28 8.19
N ILE A 22 1.51 30.09 8.91
CA ILE A 22 0.53 31.00 8.32
C ILE A 22 1.29 32.18 7.73
N ILE A 23 0.91 32.57 6.52
CA ILE A 23 1.46 33.70 5.78
C ILE A 23 0.31 34.64 5.48
N LYS A 24 0.42 35.90 5.92
CA LYS A 24 -0.56 36.97 5.64
C LYS A 24 0.10 38.06 4.82
N THR A 25 -0.49 38.39 3.67
CA THR A 25 -0.05 39.49 2.82
C THR A 25 -1.07 40.62 2.90
N THR A 26 -0.80 41.66 3.68
CA THR A 26 -1.67 42.85 3.80
C THR A 26 -1.13 43.97 2.91
N ALA A 27 -1.86 44.32 1.85
CA ALA A 27 -1.72 45.50 0.96
C ALA A 27 -0.30 45.94 0.48
N GLY A 28 0.76 45.22 0.82
CA GLY A 28 2.16 45.50 0.52
C GLY A 28 2.91 44.27 0.01
N ILE A 29 4.23 44.41 -0.20
CA ILE A 29 5.08 43.37 -0.81
C ILE A 29 5.55 42.34 0.22
N GLU A 30 5.83 42.76 1.46
CA GLU A 30 6.36 41.91 2.52
C GLU A 30 5.25 41.14 3.26
N PRO A 31 5.25 39.80 3.19
CA PRO A 31 4.33 38.99 3.98
C PRO A 31 4.76 38.90 5.45
N SER A 32 3.78 38.80 6.35
CA SER A 32 3.99 38.43 7.74
C SER A 32 3.84 36.91 7.92
N TYR A 33 4.57 36.35 8.88
CA TYR A 33 4.62 34.91 9.14
C TYR A 33 4.28 34.62 10.59
N GLN A 34 3.42 33.63 10.81
CA GLN A 34 3.18 33.06 12.13
C GLN A 34 3.44 31.55 12.07
N LYS A 35 4.40 31.09 12.86
CA LYS A 35 4.83 29.69 12.88
C LYS A 35 4.42 29.03 14.19
N LYS A 36 3.81 27.86 14.11
CA LYS A 36 3.44 27.07 15.28
C LYS A 36 3.64 25.57 15.02
N ARG A 37 4.00 24.85 16.07
CA ARG A 37 4.17 23.39 16.05
C ARG A 37 3.00 22.76 16.78
N PHE A 38 2.45 21.69 16.21
CA PHE A 38 1.39 20.88 16.80
C PHE A 38 1.81 19.42 16.83
N SER A 39 1.22 18.62 17.70
CA SER A 39 1.38 17.16 17.62
C SER A 39 0.44 16.58 16.55
N THR A 40 0.61 15.31 16.23
CA THR A 40 -0.28 14.57 15.31
C THR A 40 -1.48 13.92 16.02
N PHE A 41 -1.67 14.20 17.32
CA PHE A 41 -2.85 13.74 18.04
C PHE A 41 -4.09 14.54 17.62
N ASN A 42 -5.25 13.87 17.60
CA ASN A 42 -6.49 14.47 17.10
C ASN A 42 -6.83 15.79 17.78
N ASN A 43 -6.69 15.89 19.10
CA ASN A 43 -6.92 17.15 19.83
C ASN A 43 -5.98 18.26 19.35
N SER A 44 -4.70 17.97 19.16
CA SER A 44 -3.73 18.97 18.68
C SER A 44 -3.96 19.36 17.22
N ILE A 45 -4.48 18.46 16.38
CA ILE A 45 -4.90 18.78 15.00
C ILE A 45 -6.17 19.65 15.02
N LEU A 46 -7.10 19.42 15.96
CA LEU A 46 -8.25 20.30 16.15
C LEU A 46 -7.83 21.68 16.66
N ASP A 47 -6.87 21.77 17.58
CA ASP A 47 -6.28 23.05 18.00
C ASP A 47 -5.59 23.76 16.82
N PHE A 48 -4.95 23.00 15.93
CA PHE A 48 -4.40 23.53 14.68
C PHE A 48 -5.50 24.09 13.78
N LYS A 49 -6.62 23.37 13.61
CA LYS A 49 -7.78 23.85 12.86
C LYS A 49 -8.35 25.14 13.45
N SER A 50 -8.55 25.20 14.77
CA SER A 50 -9.02 26.40 15.46
C SER A 50 -8.06 27.57 15.24
N TRP A 51 -6.75 27.33 15.37
CA TRP A 51 -5.72 28.35 15.13
C TRP A 51 -5.71 28.89 13.70
N LEU A 52 -6.01 28.05 12.69
CA LEU A 52 -6.19 28.48 11.30
C LEU A 52 -7.42 29.40 11.16
N LEU A 53 -8.56 28.99 11.74
CA LEU A 53 -9.83 29.73 11.64
C LEU A 53 -9.76 31.07 12.38
N GLU A 54 -9.17 31.12 13.58
CA GLU A 54 -8.91 32.36 14.34
C GLU A 54 -8.05 33.35 13.56
N ASN A 55 -7.25 32.86 12.63
CA ASN A 55 -6.40 33.68 11.75
C ASN A 55 -7.00 33.93 10.37
N GLU A 56 -8.26 33.54 10.13
CA GLU A 56 -8.95 33.65 8.83
C GLU A 56 -8.20 32.92 7.70
N CYS A 57 -7.50 31.83 8.04
CA CYS A 57 -6.70 31.03 7.11
C CYS A 57 -7.47 29.81 6.61
N HIS A 58 -8.15 29.95 5.48
CA HIS A 58 -8.95 28.86 4.89
C HIS A 58 -8.20 28.00 3.86
N ASP A 59 -7.05 28.47 3.35
CA ASP A 59 -6.28 27.76 2.33
C ASP A 59 -4.97 27.21 2.92
N VAL A 60 -4.82 25.89 2.88
CA VAL A 60 -3.69 25.17 3.46
C VAL A 60 -3.01 24.32 2.40
N CYS A 61 -1.69 24.34 2.36
CA CYS A 61 -0.90 23.47 1.52
C CYS A 61 0.01 22.57 2.37
N MET A 62 -0.04 21.25 2.12
CA MET A 62 0.80 20.26 2.80
C MET A 62 1.50 19.35 1.80
N GLU A 63 2.73 18.94 2.11
CA GLU A 63 3.49 18.01 1.28
C GLU A 63 2.93 16.57 1.38
N SER A 64 2.86 15.87 0.26
CA SER A 64 2.39 14.47 0.19
C SER A 64 3.46 13.44 0.58
N THR A 65 4.23 13.68 1.66
CA THR A 65 5.27 12.74 2.10
C THR A 65 4.68 11.63 2.94
N GLY A 66 4.59 10.42 2.35
CA GLY A 66 4.02 9.25 3.01
C GLY A 66 2.52 9.39 3.29
N LYS A 67 2.07 8.77 4.40
CA LYS A 67 0.65 8.75 4.81
C LYS A 67 0.28 9.77 5.89
N TYR A 68 1.24 10.50 6.43
CA TYR A 68 1.04 11.30 7.65
C TYR A 68 0.14 12.52 7.45
N TRP A 69 0.05 13.04 6.22
CA TRP A 69 -0.90 14.10 5.86
C TRP A 69 -2.36 13.67 5.94
N VAL A 70 -2.67 12.37 5.81
CA VAL A 70 -4.06 11.85 5.76
C VAL A 70 -4.87 12.18 7.02
N PRO A 71 -4.40 11.91 8.26
CA PRO A 71 -5.16 12.27 9.46
C PRO A 71 -5.39 13.78 9.59
N VAL A 72 -4.41 14.60 9.20
CA VAL A 72 -4.55 16.07 9.19
C VAL A 72 -5.62 16.49 8.18
N PHE A 73 -5.53 16.00 6.94
CA PHE A 73 -6.53 16.26 5.89
C PHE A 73 -7.95 15.88 6.32
N ASN A 74 -8.12 14.70 6.93
CA ASN A 74 -9.44 14.21 7.33
C ASN A 74 -10.14 15.10 8.38
N LEU A 75 -9.39 15.76 9.25
CA LEU A 75 -9.93 16.66 10.28
C LEU A 75 -10.13 18.10 9.79
N LEU A 76 -9.49 18.47 8.68
CA LEU A 76 -9.57 19.80 8.08
C LEU A 76 -10.56 19.92 6.91
N GLU A 77 -10.80 18.83 6.18
CA GLU A 77 -11.50 18.84 4.87
C GLU A 77 -12.94 19.39 4.88
N ASP A 78 -13.55 19.55 6.05
CA ASP A 78 -14.91 20.06 6.22
C ASP A 78 -15.01 21.59 6.25
N GLN A 79 -13.94 22.30 6.63
CA GLN A 79 -13.94 23.77 6.77
C GLN A 79 -12.73 24.47 6.14
N ILE A 80 -11.71 23.71 5.74
CA ILE A 80 -10.44 24.22 5.23
C ILE A 80 -10.17 23.60 3.86
N ASN A 81 -9.77 24.45 2.90
CA ASN A 81 -9.33 24.05 1.58
C ASN A 81 -7.91 23.51 1.66
N VAL A 82 -7.76 22.19 1.67
CA VAL A 82 -6.45 21.55 1.76
C VAL A 82 -5.94 21.16 0.38
N THR A 83 -4.81 21.76 -0.01
CA THR A 83 -4.02 21.41 -1.18
C THR A 83 -2.90 20.43 -0.80
N ILE A 84 -2.91 19.26 -1.44
CA ILE A 84 -1.83 18.28 -1.30
C ILE A 84 -0.79 18.49 -2.40
N ALA A 85 0.41 18.93 -2.03
CA ALA A 85 1.50 19.17 -2.94
C ALA A 85 2.32 17.89 -3.18
N ASN A 86 2.67 17.63 -4.44
CA ASN A 86 3.64 16.57 -4.74
C ASN A 86 5.04 17.03 -4.29
N PRO A 87 5.79 16.23 -3.51
CA PRO A 87 7.15 16.50 -3.06
C PRO A 87 8.07 17.03 -4.15
N LYS A 88 7.93 16.55 -5.39
CA LYS A 88 8.74 17.00 -6.54
C LYS A 88 8.65 18.50 -6.80
N TRP A 89 7.51 19.13 -6.52
CA TRP A 89 7.26 20.55 -6.80
C TRP A 89 7.57 21.46 -5.62
N VAL A 90 7.51 20.94 -4.39
CA VAL A 90 7.76 21.72 -3.16
C VAL A 90 9.14 21.47 -2.56
N LYS A 91 9.96 20.62 -3.17
CA LYS A 91 11.31 20.34 -2.72
C LYS A 91 12.17 21.61 -2.72
N ALA A 92 12.71 21.97 -1.56
CA ALA A 92 13.68 23.04 -1.45
C ALA A 92 14.93 22.77 -2.31
N VAL A 93 15.57 23.85 -2.78
CA VAL A 93 16.82 23.78 -3.57
C VAL A 93 17.88 22.99 -2.78
N LYS A 94 18.51 22.00 -3.41
CA LYS A 94 19.57 21.18 -2.82
C LYS A 94 20.67 22.10 -2.24
N GLY A 95 20.95 21.96 -0.94
CA GLY A 95 21.97 22.75 -0.22
C GLY A 95 21.43 23.67 0.88
N ASN A 96 20.12 23.95 0.89
CA ASN A 96 19.46 24.83 1.89
C ASN A 96 18.49 24.06 2.80
N LYS A 97 18.82 22.80 3.12
CA LYS A 97 17.94 21.93 3.91
C LYS A 97 18.08 22.25 5.39
N ASP A 98 17.11 22.98 5.90
CA ASP A 98 16.93 23.26 7.32
C ASP A 98 15.50 22.82 7.63
N ASP A 99 15.31 21.75 8.43
CA ASP A 99 14.00 21.19 8.79
C ASP A 99 13.07 22.27 9.41
N THR A 100 13.65 23.39 9.83
CA THR A 100 12.95 24.56 10.37
C THR A 100 12.29 25.42 9.29
N LYS A 101 12.59 25.24 7.99
CA LYS A 101 12.18 26.13 6.88
C LYS A 101 11.16 25.52 5.91
N ASP A 102 10.87 24.22 6.00
CA ASP A 102 10.07 23.53 4.99
C ASP A 102 8.61 24.03 4.92
N SER A 103 7.94 24.21 6.06
CA SER A 103 6.57 24.75 6.10
C SER A 103 6.45 26.18 5.56
N LYS A 104 7.44 27.04 5.81
CA LYS A 104 7.48 28.41 5.27
C LYS A 104 7.62 28.36 3.75
N TRP A 105 8.56 27.56 3.24
CA TRP A 105 8.81 27.40 1.80
C TRP A 105 7.59 26.87 1.05
N ILE A 106 6.92 25.85 1.60
CA ILE A 106 5.65 25.33 1.06
C ILE A 106 4.61 26.46 0.99
N GLY A 107 4.47 27.22 2.08
CA GLY A 107 3.53 28.33 2.15
C GLY A 107 3.83 29.42 1.13
N ASP A 108 5.09 29.80 0.94
CA ASP A 108 5.50 30.83 -0.02
C ASP A 108 5.19 30.41 -1.46
N LEU A 109 5.51 29.16 -1.84
CA LEU A 109 5.16 28.62 -3.15
C LEU A 109 3.64 28.60 -3.36
N PHE A 110 2.90 28.18 -2.33
CA PHE A 110 1.45 28.08 -2.39
C PHE A 110 0.80 29.46 -2.50
N ARG A 111 1.23 30.44 -1.70
CA ARG A 111 0.81 31.85 -1.72
C ARG A 111 0.87 32.44 -3.13
N LEU A 112 1.90 32.09 -3.88
CA LEU A 112 2.17 32.57 -5.23
C LEU A 112 1.48 31.76 -6.33
N GLY A 113 0.74 30.70 -5.98
CA GLY A 113 0.04 29.84 -6.92
C GLY A 113 0.98 28.90 -7.71
N LEU A 114 2.21 28.69 -7.22
CA LEU A 114 3.22 27.88 -7.91
C LEU A 114 3.10 26.38 -7.60
N VAL A 115 2.24 26.00 -6.65
CA VAL A 115 2.01 24.61 -6.27
C VAL A 115 0.82 24.04 -7.03
N LYS A 116 1.07 23.00 -7.82
CA LYS A 116 0.00 22.23 -8.46
C LYS A 116 -0.62 21.25 -7.46
N SER A 117 -1.93 21.36 -7.24
CA SER A 117 -2.67 20.45 -6.36
C SER A 117 -2.71 19.01 -6.91
N SER A 118 -2.47 18.04 -6.03
CA SER A 118 -2.69 16.63 -6.31
C SER A 118 -4.16 16.29 -6.18
N TYR A 119 -4.69 15.49 -7.11
CA TYR A 119 -6.10 15.10 -7.05
C TYR A 119 -6.39 14.19 -5.85
N ILE A 120 -7.17 14.70 -4.90
CA ILE A 120 -7.72 13.96 -3.77
C ILE A 120 -9.24 13.81 -3.99
N PRO A 121 -9.76 12.59 -4.21
CA PRO A 121 -11.19 12.38 -4.36
C PRO A 121 -11.95 12.71 -3.07
N CYS A 122 -13.27 12.90 -3.19
CA CYS A 122 -14.15 13.00 -2.03
C CYS A 122 -14.07 11.75 -1.14
N ARG A 123 -14.42 11.91 0.14
CA ARG A 123 -14.32 10.88 1.19
C ARG A 123 -14.89 9.53 0.77
N LEU A 124 -16.08 9.50 0.15
CA LEU A 124 -16.73 8.27 -0.32
C LEU A 124 -15.86 7.50 -1.33
N ILE A 125 -15.29 8.19 -2.31
CA ILE A 125 -14.42 7.58 -3.32
C ILE A 125 -13.08 7.15 -2.71
N ARG A 126 -12.55 7.87 -1.72
CA ARG A 126 -11.33 7.46 -1.00
C ARG A 126 -11.53 6.12 -0.26
N ILE A 127 -12.66 5.97 0.42
CA ILE A 127 -13.04 4.72 1.11
C ILE A 127 -13.16 3.56 0.11
N LEU A 128 -13.86 3.76 -1.01
CA LEU A 128 -13.96 2.72 -2.06
C LEU A 128 -12.60 2.35 -2.64
N ARG A 129 -11.71 3.33 -2.84
CA ARG A 129 -10.33 3.09 -3.29
C ARG A 129 -9.52 2.27 -2.28
N GLU A 130 -9.74 2.45 -0.99
CA GLU A 130 -9.08 1.65 0.05
C GLU A 130 -9.48 0.18 -0.06
N TYR A 131 -10.78 -0.12 -0.11
CA TYR A 131 -11.29 -1.49 -0.25
C TYR A 131 -10.81 -2.17 -1.53
N THR A 132 -10.90 -1.48 -2.66
CA THR A 132 -10.48 -2.03 -3.97
C THR A 132 -8.99 -2.30 -4.04
N ARG A 133 -8.15 -1.40 -3.49
CA ARG A 133 -6.69 -1.62 -3.37
C ARG A 133 -6.37 -2.77 -2.43
N TYR A 134 -7.06 -2.87 -1.31
CA TYR A 134 -6.86 -3.96 -0.36
C TYR A 134 -7.24 -5.32 -0.99
N ARG A 135 -8.39 -5.41 -1.66
CA ARG A 135 -8.78 -6.60 -2.41
C ARG A 135 -7.74 -6.97 -3.46
N TYR A 136 -7.25 -6.01 -4.23
CA TYR A 136 -6.18 -6.25 -5.22
C TYR A 136 -4.93 -6.81 -4.54
N LYS A 137 -4.52 -6.25 -3.40
CA LYS A 137 -3.38 -6.75 -2.63
C LYS A 137 -3.58 -8.18 -2.14
N LEU A 138 -4.76 -8.51 -1.61
CA LEU A 138 -5.08 -9.87 -1.17
C LEU A 138 -5.06 -10.88 -2.33
N VAL A 139 -5.63 -10.51 -3.48
CA VAL A 139 -5.59 -11.36 -4.69
C VAL A 139 -4.15 -11.58 -5.15
N SER A 140 -3.34 -10.52 -5.16
CA SER A 140 -1.91 -10.61 -5.49
C SER A 140 -1.15 -11.51 -4.51
N CYS A 141 -1.36 -11.36 -3.19
CA CYS A 141 -0.76 -12.22 -2.18
C CYS A 141 -1.16 -13.69 -2.39
N ARG A 142 -2.45 -13.97 -2.60
CA ARG A 142 -2.96 -15.32 -2.89
C ARG A 142 -2.28 -15.92 -4.12
N SER A 143 -2.17 -15.16 -5.21
CA SER A 143 -1.46 -15.64 -6.41
C SER A 143 0.03 -15.87 -6.14
N SER A 144 0.68 -15.00 -5.37
CA SER A 144 2.08 -15.22 -4.97
C SER A 144 2.26 -16.49 -4.14
N GLU A 145 1.36 -16.78 -3.20
CA GLU A 145 1.43 -18.03 -2.42
C GLU A 145 1.18 -19.26 -3.29
N LYS A 146 0.21 -19.21 -4.22
CA LYS A 146 0.00 -20.27 -5.20
C LYS A 146 1.25 -20.55 -6.04
N ASN A 147 1.91 -19.50 -6.53
CA ASN A 147 3.15 -19.66 -7.29
C ASN A 147 4.28 -20.25 -6.42
N ARG A 148 4.39 -19.87 -5.14
CA ARG A 148 5.36 -20.48 -4.22
C ARG A 148 5.08 -21.96 -3.99
N TYR A 149 3.80 -22.36 -3.93
CA TYR A 149 3.40 -23.75 -3.81
C TYR A 149 3.79 -24.56 -5.06
N GLN A 150 3.49 -24.05 -6.26
CA GLN A 150 3.89 -24.68 -7.52
C GLN A 150 5.41 -24.80 -7.63
N ASN A 151 6.16 -23.75 -7.30
CA ASN A 151 7.62 -23.81 -7.28
C ASN A 151 8.14 -24.88 -6.31
N ALA A 152 7.47 -25.08 -5.17
CA ALA A 152 7.85 -26.14 -4.23
C ALA A 152 7.65 -27.53 -4.85
N LEU A 153 6.55 -27.76 -5.57
CA LEU A 153 6.30 -29.00 -6.31
C LEU A 153 7.42 -29.25 -7.34
N THR A 154 7.75 -28.24 -8.15
CA THR A 154 8.81 -28.35 -9.17
C THR A 154 10.17 -28.69 -8.57
N VAL A 155 10.55 -28.03 -7.46
CA VAL A 155 11.80 -28.32 -6.75
C VAL A 155 11.81 -29.76 -6.18
N CYS A 156 10.64 -30.33 -5.90
CA CYS A 156 10.50 -31.71 -5.44
C CYS A 156 10.34 -32.73 -6.57
N ASN A 157 10.63 -32.36 -7.82
CA ASN A 157 10.43 -33.21 -9.01
C ASN A 157 8.97 -33.67 -9.21
N ILE A 158 7.99 -32.85 -8.80
CA ILE A 158 6.57 -33.09 -9.03
C ILE A 158 6.12 -32.18 -10.18
N ALA A 159 5.95 -32.74 -11.37
CA ALA A 159 5.57 -32.03 -12.61
C ALA A 159 4.07 -32.13 -12.92
N LEU A 160 3.24 -32.32 -11.89
CA LEU A 160 1.80 -32.57 -12.02
C LEU A 160 1.05 -31.44 -12.76
N ASP A 161 1.55 -30.22 -12.68
CA ASP A 161 1.02 -29.03 -13.37
C ASP A 161 1.14 -29.08 -14.89
N SER A 162 1.97 -29.97 -15.45
CA SER A 162 2.03 -30.25 -16.88
C SER A 162 0.86 -31.12 -17.39
N VAL A 163 0.21 -31.87 -16.48
CA VAL A 163 -0.82 -32.86 -16.82
C VAL A 163 -2.23 -32.35 -16.50
N VAL A 164 -2.36 -31.65 -15.36
CA VAL A 164 -3.64 -31.17 -14.82
C VAL A 164 -3.91 -29.72 -15.20
N SER A 165 -5.17 -29.38 -15.46
CA SER A 165 -5.55 -27.99 -15.78
C SER A 165 -5.57 -27.07 -14.56
N ASP A 166 -5.75 -27.62 -13.37
CA ASP A 166 -5.74 -26.89 -12.10
C ASP A 166 -5.03 -27.72 -11.03
N ILE A 167 -3.81 -27.31 -10.68
CA ILE A 167 -3.00 -27.97 -9.64
C ILE A 167 -3.63 -27.89 -8.24
N PHE A 168 -4.54 -26.93 -8.02
CA PHE A 168 -5.29 -26.79 -6.78
C PHE A 168 -6.67 -27.46 -6.84
N GLY A 169 -6.99 -28.17 -7.92
CA GLY A 169 -8.22 -28.95 -8.08
C GLY A 169 -8.27 -30.17 -7.15
N LYS A 170 -9.44 -30.81 -7.05
CA LYS A 170 -9.68 -31.92 -6.10
C LYS A 170 -8.69 -33.08 -6.23
N SER A 171 -8.52 -33.65 -7.43
CA SER A 171 -7.62 -34.79 -7.63
C SER A 171 -6.16 -34.44 -7.37
N SER A 172 -5.67 -33.32 -7.91
CA SER A 172 -4.30 -32.84 -7.68
C SER A 172 -4.03 -32.59 -6.21
N SER A 173 -4.98 -31.95 -5.52
CA SER A 173 -4.96 -31.75 -4.08
C SER A 173 -4.81 -33.07 -3.32
N SER A 174 -5.66 -34.06 -3.60
CA SER A 174 -5.63 -35.36 -2.93
C SER A 174 -4.35 -36.16 -3.20
N ILE A 175 -3.80 -36.07 -4.41
CA ILE A 175 -2.51 -36.68 -4.75
C ILE A 175 -1.39 -36.02 -3.95
N ILE A 176 -1.33 -34.69 -3.92
CA ILE A 176 -0.29 -33.99 -3.19
C ILE A 176 -0.41 -34.25 -1.68
N ASP A 177 -1.62 -34.32 -1.12
CA ASP A 177 -1.84 -34.73 0.27
C ASP A 177 -1.26 -36.12 0.55
N TYR A 178 -1.53 -37.09 -0.33
CA TYR A 178 -0.94 -38.42 -0.23
C TYR A 178 0.60 -38.38 -0.24
N LEU A 179 1.21 -37.62 -1.16
CA LEU A 179 2.67 -37.47 -1.23
C LEU A 179 3.26 -36.83 0.03
N LEU A 180 2.56 -35.87 0.63
CA LEU A 180 2.98 -35.19 1.86
C LEU A 180 2.96 -36.13 3.09
N GLU A 181 2.14 -37.18 3.07
CA GLU A 181 2.03 -38.18 4.14
C GLU A 181 3.09 -39.29 4.03
N GLN A 182 3.66 -39.52 2.86
CA GLN A 182 4.66 -40.58 2.67
C GLN A 182 5.98 -40.23 3.35
N SER A 183 6.62 -41.23 3.95
CA SER A 183 7.96 -41.11 4.54
C SER A 183 9.08 -41.33 3.52
N GLY A 184 8.81 -42.05 2.44
CA GLY A 184 9.75 -42.32 1.33
C GLY A 184 9.43 -41.56 0.05
N THR A 185 9.99 -42.04 -1.05
CA THR A 185 9.81 -41.52 -2.42
C THR A 185 9.06 -42.49 -3.33
N THR A 186 8.69 -43.67 -2.83
CA THR A 186 7.91 -44.68 -3.56
C THR A 186 6.43 -44.34 -3.51
N ILE A 187 5.75 -44.45 -4.65
CA ILE A 187 4.32 -44.19 -4.76
C ILE A 187 3.54 -45.49 -4.98
N ASN A 188 2.32 -45.54 -4.43
CA ASN A 188 1.36 -46.59 -4.75
C ASN A 188 0.46 -46.13 -5.92
N HIS A 189 0.60 -46.80 -7.06
CA HIS A 189 -0.13 -46.46 -8.29
C HIS A 189 -1.65 -46.63 -8.14
N GLU A 190 -2.12 -47.69 -7.47
CA GLU A 190 -3.54 -47.91 -7.22
C GLU A 190 -4.16 -46.80 -6.36
N GLU A 191 -3.40 -46.33 -5.35
CA GLU A 191 -3.83 -45.24 -4.48
C GLU A 191 -3.88 -43.90 -5.20
N ILE A 192 -2.98 -43.66 -6.17
CA ILE A 192 -3.04 -42.48 -7.04
C ILE A 192 -4.24 -42.57 -7.98
N ALA A 193 -4.43 -43.72 -8.63
CA ALA A 193 -5.54 -43.98 -9.55
C ALA A 193 -6.91 -43.77 -8.89
N SER A 194 -7.06 -44.22 -7.64
CA SER A 194 -8.30 -44.07 -6.86
C SER A 194 -8.68 -42.59 -6.61
N LYS A 195 -7.69 -41.68 -6.60
CA LYS A 195 -7.89 -40.23 -6.39
C LYS A 195 -8.21 -39.46 -7.68
N LEU A 196 -8.11 -40.10 -8.85
CA LEU A 196 -8.40 -39.48 -10.14
C LEU A 196 -9.91 -39.38 -10.40
N LEU A 197 -10.35 -38.17 -10.75
CA LEU A 197 -11.76 -37.88 -11.01
C LEU A 197 -11.98 -37.48 -12.48
N LYS A 198 -13.13 -37.91 -13.02
CA LYS A 198 -13.63 -37.50 -14.36
C LYS A 198 -12.58 -37.71 -15.45
N SER A 199 -12.26 -36.65 -16.21
CA SER A 199 -11.33 -36.65 -17.34
C SER A 199 -9.87 -36.91 -16.95
N LEU A 200 -9.51 -36.87 -15.66
CA LEU A 200 -8.15 -37.23 -15.24
C LEU A 200 -7.93 -38.75 -15.22
N LYS A 201 -8.99 -39.56 -15.15
CA LYS A 201 -8.86 -41.03 -15.23
C LYS A 201 -8.25 -41.49 -16.54
N SER A 202 -8.54 -40.81 -17.65
CA SER A 202 -7.92 -41.12 -18.95
C SER A 202 -6.47 -40.64 -19.07
N LYS A 203 -5.94 -39.95 -18.05
CA LYS A 203 -4.56 -39.45 -17.99
C LYS A 203 -3.77 -40.08 -16.84
N GLU A 204 -4.23 -41.23 -16.34
CA GLU A 204 -3.65 -41.90 -15.18
C GLU A 204 -2.14 -42.13 -15.32
N ASP A 205 -1.72 -42.76 -16.42
CA ASP A 205 -0.31 -43.03 -16.69
C ASP A 205 0.54 -41.75 -16.68
N ALA A 206 0.06 -40.67 -17.31
CA ALA A 206 0.75 -39.39 -17.35
C ALA A 206 0.83 -38.73 -15.95
N VAL A 207 -0.20 -38.89 -15.11
CA VAL A 207 -0.18 -38.39 -13.73
C VAL A 207 0.87 -39.15 -12.92
N ILE A 208 0.91 -40.48 -13.01
CA ILE A 208 1.90 -41.32 -12.32
C ILE A 208 3.31 -40.93 -12.77
N GLU A 209 3.55 -40.87 -14.09
CA GLU A 209 4.84 -40.47 -14.66
C GLU A 209 5.29 -39.08 -14.17
N SER A 210 4.36 -38.13 -14.03
CA SER A 210 4.68 -36.76 -13.59
C SER A 210 5.13 -36.63 -12.13
N ILE A 211 4.95 -37.67 -11.31
CA ILE A 211 5.24 -37.65 -9.86
C ILE A 211 6.13 -38.83 -9.41
N GLU A 212 6.37 -39.82 -10.27
CA GLU A 212 7.25 -40.94 -10.01
C GLU A 212 8.67 -40.45 -9.69
N GLY A 213 9.26 -40.98 -8.62
CA GLY A 213 10.60 -40.57 -8.18
C GLY A 213 10.70 -39.18 -7.53
N TYR A 214 9.58 -38.56 -7.14
CA TYR A 214 9.58 -37.27 -6.44
C TYR A 214 10.54 -37.24 -5.24
N GLN A 215 11.13 -36.07 -4.98
CA GLN A 215 12.12 -35.85 -3.93
C GLN A 215 11.64 -34.76 -2.97
N MET A 216 11.12 -35.16 -1.80
CA MET A 216 10.54 -34.20 -0.87
C MET A 216 11.01 -34.41 0.57
N THR A 217 11.74 -33.42 1.07
CA THR A 217 12.23 -33.35 2.46
C THR A 217 11.15 -32.87 3.43
N ASP A 218 11.31 -33.14 4.73
CA ASP A 218 10.35 -32.69 5.75
C ASP A 218 10.22 -31.16 5.81
N ALA A 219 11.29 -30.42 5.53
CA ALA A 219 11.24 -28.96 5.45
C ALA A 219 10.34 -28.48 4.30
N GLN A 220 10.40 -29.15 3.14
CA GLN A 220 9.51 -28.85 2.00
C GLN A 220 8.07 -29.23 2.33
N LYS A 221 7.83 -30.40 2.95
CA LYS A 221 6.49 -30.84 3.40
C LYS A 221 5.87 -29.82 4.35
N TYR A 222 6.63 -29.38 5.35
CA TYR A 222 6.19 -28.37 6.31
C TYR A 222 5.79 -27.05 5.63
N ARG A 223 6.65 -26.54 4.74
CA ARG A 223 6.36 -25.31 3.99
C ARG A 223 5.09 -25.44 3.14
N MET A 224 4.89 -26.57 2.47
CA MET A 224 3.71 -26.80 1.64
C MET A 224 2.42 -26.85 2.48
N ARG A 225 2.47 -27.42 3.68
CA ARG A 225 1.34 -27.39 4.63
C ARG A 225 1.00 -25.97 5.07
N LEU A 226 2.01 -25.15 5.37
CA LEU A 226 1.82 -23.74 5.75
C LEU A 226 1.15 -22.90 4.65
N ILE A 227 1.50 -23.11 3.39
CA ILE A 227 0.93 -22.34 2.27
C ILE A 227 -0.55 -22.69 2.04
N ARG A 228 -0.96 -23.90 2.44
CA ARG A 228 -2.32 -24.41 2.26
C ARG A 228 -3.29 -24.09 3.39
N THR A 229 -2.77 -23.59 4.54
CA THR A 229 -3.56 -23.18 5.70
C THR A 229 -4.12 -21.77 5.50
#